data_AF-A0A522IBP7-F1
#
_entry.id   AF-A0A522IBP7-F1
#
_cell.length_a   1.000
_cell.length_b   1.000
_cell.length_c   1.000
_cell.angle_alpha   90.00
_cell.angle_beta   90.00
_cell.angle_gamma   90.00
#
_symmetry.space_group_name_H-M   'P 1'
#
loop_
_entity.id
_entity.type
_entity.pdbx_description
1 polymer ?
#
loop_
_entity_poly.entity_id
_entity_poly.type
_entity_poly.pdbx_seq_one_letter_code
_entity_poly.pdbx_strand_id
1 'polypeptide(L)'
;MASEFFTILTAVGRAKIASAMAGGPKLALSEMAVGDGRNGAYYDPDEAQRALHHEVWRGPINHLEPDPANPSWVVAELVIPDQVGGWSVREVGLFDTAGDMIAVGKYPESYKPSMSAGSNKQLYIRMIADVTNASVVELKIDPGIVLVTRTSLDQIQSPQLATVLKALCDTNRVLLGQHYL
;
A
#
# COMPACT_ATOMS: atom_id res chain seq x y z
N MET A 1 19.79 -15.07 -13.75
CA MET A 1 19.79 -15.08 -12.27
C MET A 1 18.38 -14.71 -11.84
N ALA A 2 17.66 -15.59 -11.16
CA ALA A 2 16.34 -15.24 -10.63
C ALA A 2 16.56 -14.24 -9.47
N SER A 3 15.82 -13.13 -9.47
CA SER A 3 15.84 -12.19 -8.36
C SER A 3 15.34 -12.89 -7.09
N GLU A 4 16.06 -12.74 -5.98
CA GLU A 4 15.71 -13.40 -4.71
C GLU A 4 14.33 -12.97 -4.19
N PHE A 5 13.94 -11.72 -4.49
CA PHE A 5 12.66 -11.10 -4.18
C PHE A 5 12.12 -10.41 -5.43
N PHE A 6 10.82 -10.55 -5.67
CA PHE A 6 10.18 -10.06 -6.90
C PHE A 6 8.67 -9.96 -6.73
N THR A 7 8.05 -9.19 -7.61
CA THR A 7 6.60 -9.06 -7.75
C THR A 7 6.16 -9.66 -9.07
N ILE A 8 5.04 -10.38 -9.06
CA ILE A 8 4.34 -10.79 -10.29
C ILE A 8 2.91 -10.28 -10.29
N LEU A 9 2.35 -10.09 -11.49
CA LEU A 9 0.92 -9.90 -11.65
C LEU A 9 0.20 -11.25 -11.63
N THR A 10 -0.96 -11.30 -10.98
CA THR A 10 -1.83 -12.47 -11.08
C THR A 10 -2.51 -12.52 -12.46
N ALA A 11 -3.06 -13.67 -12.83
CA ALA A 11 -3.89 -13.82 -14.02
C ALA A 11 -5.10 -12.88 -13.98
N VAL A 12 -5.68 -12.66 -12.79
CA VAL A 12 -6.78 -11.71 -12.57
C VAL A 12 -6.31 -10.27 -12.80
N GLY A 13 -5.16 -9.89 -12.22
CA GLY A 13 -4.57 -8.57 -12.39
C GLY A 13 -4.28 -8.24 -13.85
N ARG A 14 -3.62 -9.15 -14.58
CA ARG A 14 -3.38 -8.99 -16.02
C ARG A 14 -4.67 -8.85 -16.82
N ALA A 15 -5.69 -9.65 -16.52
CA ALA A 15 -6.98 -9.56 -17.21
C ALA A 15 -7.66 -8.20 -16.98
N LYS A 16 -7.62 -7.67 -15.75
CA LYS A 16 -8.17 -6.35 -15.43
C LYS A 16 -7.39 -5.21 -16.09
N ILE A 17 -6.06 -5.30 -16.09
CA ILE A 17 -5.20 -4.34 -16.80
C ILE A 17 -5.49 -4.36 -18.31
N ALA A 18 -5.56 -5.55 -18.93
CA ALA A 18 -5.88 -5.69 -20.34
C ALA A 18 -7.28 -5.13 -20.67
N SER A 19 -8.27 -5.38 -19.81
CA SER A 19 -9.61 -4.80 -19.95
C SER A 19 -9.57 -3.27 -19.88
N ALA A 20 -8.83 -2.69 -18.94
CA ALA A 20 -8.69 -1.24 -18.82
C ALA A 20 -7.97 -0.62 -20.05
N MET A 21 -6.95 -1.31 -20.58
CA MET A 21 -6.27 -0.91 -21.83
C MET A 21 -7.20 -0.96 -23.05
N ALA A 22 -8.15 -1.89 -23.09
CA ALA A 22 -9.14 -2.03 -24.16
C ALA A 22 -10.31 -1.03 -24.06
N GLY A 23 -10.24 -0.05 -23.15
CA GLY A 23 -11.29 0.95 -22.93
C GLY A 23 -12.34 0.56 -21.89
N GLY A 24 -12.11 -0.51 -21.13
CA GLY A 24 -12.89 -0.88 -19.95
C GLY A 24 -12.66 0.06 -18.76
N PRO A 25 -13.27 -0.23 -17.59
CA PRO A 25 -13.08 0.57 -16.40
C PRO A 25 -11.61 0.55 -15.96
N LYS A 26 -11.13 1.69 -15.46
CA LYS A 26 -9.78 1.79 -14.89
C LYS A 26 -9.65 0.88 -13.67
N LEU A 27 -8.44 0.38 -13.44
CA LEU A 27 -8.13 -0.49 -12.31
C LEU A 27 -7.93 0.35 -11.05
N ALA A 28 -8.92 0.38 -10.16
CA ALA A 28 -8.83 1.08 -8.88
C ALA A 28 -8.27 0.17 -7.78
N LEU A 29 -7.02 0.43 -7.39
CA LEU A 29 -6.36 -0.24 -6.27
C LEU A 29 -6.77 0.40 -4.95
N SER A 30 -6.95 -0.41 -3.90
CA SER A 30 -7.45 0.09 -2.60
C SER A 30 -6.65 -0.39 -1.41
N GLU A 31 -6.21 -1.65 -1.41
CA GLU A 31 -5.62 -2.27 -0.22
C GLU A 31 -4.32 -3.00 -0.55
N MET A 32 -3.47 -3.09 0.46
CA MET A 32 -2.36 -4.02 0.50
C MET A 32 -2.51 -4.96 1.70
N ALA A 33 -2.13 -6.21 1.51
CA ALA A 33 -2.04 -7.18 2.59
C ALA A 33 -0.62 -7.73 2.69
N VAL A 34 -0.26 -8.16 3.89
CA VAL A 34 1.01 -8.82 4.18
C VAL A 34 0.76 -10.18 4.78
N GLY A 35 1.67 -11.10 4.52
CA GLY A 35 1.62 -12.46 5.03
C GLY A 35 2.99 -12.95 5.48
N ASP A 36 3.00 -14.01 6.28
CA ASP A 36 4.22 -14.67 6.73
C ASP A 36 4.66 -15.83 5.82
N GLY A 37 4.00 -16.00 4.68
CA GLY A 37 4.33 -16.99 3.66
C GLY A 37 3.59 -18.31 3.86
N ARG A 38 4.16 -19.40 3.35
CA ARG A 38 3.54 -20.72 3.45
C ARG A 38 3.97 -21.38 4.76
N ASN A 39 3.16 -21.23 5.81
CA ASN A 39 3.47 -21.69 7.17
C ASN A 39 4.80 -21.10 7.70
N GLY A 40 5.02 -19.81 7.50
CA GLY A 40 6.25 -19.13 7.94
C GLY A 40 7.48 -19.36 7.05
N ALA A 41 7.34 -20.01 5.90
CA ALA A 41 8.41 -20.25 4.93
C ALA A 41 8.21 -19.47 3.62
N TYR A 42 9.32 -19.19 2.93
CA TYR A 42 9.26 -18.63 1.57
C TYR A 42 8.66 -19.61 0.57
N TYR A 43 8.02 -19.04 -0.44
CA TYR A 43 7.57 -19.74 -1.63
C TYR A 43 7.77 -18.81 -2.83
N ASP A 44 7.69 -19.36 -4.03
CA ASP A 44 7.68 -18.57 -5.25
C ASP A 44 6.21 -18.29 -5.64
N PRO A 45 5.81 -17.01 -5.76
CA PRO A 45 4.45 -16.65 -6.12
C PRO A 45 3.99 -17.24 -7.46
N ASP A 46 2.69 -17.56 -7.55
CA ASP A 46 2.05 -18.12 -8.74
C ASP A 46 1.06 -17.13 -9.34
N GLU A 47 1.02 -17.01 -10.67
CA GLU A 47 0.06 -16.16 -11.38
C GLU A 47 -1.41 -16.60 -11.13
N ALA A 48 -1.65 -17.88 -10.83
CA ALA A 48 -3.00 -18.37 -10.54
C ALA A 48 -3.51 -18.00 -9.14
N GLN A 49 -2.65 -17.41 -8.31
CA GLN A 49 -2.95 -17.08 -6.92
C GLN A 49 -4.01 -15.98 -6.81
N ARG A 50 -4.95 -16.17 -5.88
CA ARG A 50 -6.06 -15.23 -5.63
C ARG A 50 -6.06 -14.63 -4.22
N ALA A 51 -5.26 -15.20 -3.32
CA ALA A 51 -5.12 -14.79 -1.93
C ALA A 51 -3.69 -15.08 -1.47
N LEU A 52 -3.24 -14.41 -0.41
CA LEU A 52 -1.95 -14.73 0.21
C LEU A 52 -1.99 -16.14 0.80
N HIS A 53 -0.83 -16.79 0.90
CA HIS A 53 -0.78 -18.12 1.49
C HIS A 53 -1.17 -18.09 2.96
N HIS A 54 -0.71 -17.07 3.68
CA HIS A 54 -1.15 -16.80 5.03
C HIS A 54 -1.13 -15.30 5.29
N GLU A 55 -2.29 -14.67 5.14
CA GLU A 55 -2.49 -13.24 5.43
C GLU A 55 -2.46 -13.00 6.94
N VAL A 56 -1.58 -12.11 7.39
CA VAL A 56 -1.46 -11.73 8.81
C VAL A 56 -2.00 -10.33 9.09
N TRP A 57 -2.04 -9.47 8.07
CA TRP A 57 -2.60 -8.13 8.19
C TRP A 57 -2.93 -7.51 6.82
N ARG A 58 -3.92 -6.62 6.80
CA ARG A 58 -4.38 -5.88 5.62
C ARG A 58 -4.73 -4.45 6.01
N GLY A 59 -4.47 -3.52 5.11
CA GLY A 59 -4.82 -2.12 5.29
C GLY A 59 -4.94 -1.35 3.97
N PRO A 60 -5.46 -0.12 4.02
CA PRO A 60 -5.55 0.75 2.86
C PRO A 60 -4.16 1.12 2.34
N ILE A 61 -4.04 1.31 1.04
CA ILE A 61 -2.80 1.82 0.43
C ILE A 61 -2.58 3.27 0.91
N ASN A 62 -1.40 3.54 1.50
CA ASN A 62 -1.06 4.87 1.99
C ASN A 62 -0.57 5.79 0.87
N HIS A 63 0.12 5.21 -0.11
CA HIS A 63 0.65 5.95 -1.24
C HIS A 63 0.72 5.06 -2.47
N LEU A 64 0.30 5.60 -3.61
CA LEU A 64 0.27 4.89 -4.88
C LEU A 64 0.65 5.89 -5.98
N GLU A 65 1.69 5.59 -6.73
CA GLU A 65 2.13 6.46 -7.83
C GLU A 65 2.81 5.66 -8.94
N PRO A 66 2.74 6.14 -10.20
CA PRO A 66 3.64 5.64 -11.24
C PRO A 66 5.10 5.92 -10.87
N ASP A 67 6.00 4.99 -11.18
CA ASP A 67 7.43 5.23 -10.99
C ASP A 67 7.92 6.31 -11.98
N PRO A 68 8.63 7.35 -11.52
CA PRO A 68 9.05 8.45 -12.38
C PRO A 68 10.10 8.05 -13.42
N ALA A 69 10.88 6.99 -13.16
CA ALA A 69 11.85 6.46 -14.10
C ALA A 69 11.21 5.40 -15.03
N ASN A 70 10.18 4.69 -14.57
CA ASN A 70 9.48 3.65 -15.31
C ASN A 70 7.95 3.81 -15.23
N PRO A 71 7.33 4.55 -16.16
CA PRO A 71 5.88 4.80 -16.17
C PRO A 71 5.00 3.54 -16.33
N SER A 72 5.60 2.39 -16.64
CA SER A 72 4.93 1.08 -16.65
C SER A 72 4.81 0.48 -15.26
N TRP A 73 5.57 0.99 -14.29
CA TRP A 73 5.58 0.53 -12.92
C TRP A 73 4.72 1.42 -12.04
N VAL A 74 4.06 0.78 -11.09
CA VAL A 74 3.32 1.45 -10.02
C VAL A 74 3.96 1.07 -8.70
N VAL A 75 4.29 2.09 -7.92
CA VAL A 75 4.80 1.99 -6.57
C VAL A 75 3.61 2.09 -5.62
N ALA A 76 3.38 1.05 -4.82
CA ALA A 76 2.36 1.01 -3.78
C ALA A 76 3.05 0.91 -2.41
N GLU A 77 2.64 1.75 -1.46
CA GLU A 77 3.19 1.79 -0.12
C GLU A 77 2.11 1.58 0.94
N LEU A 78 2.48 0.81 1.95
CA LEU A 78 1.64 0.45 3.07
C LEU A 78 2.39 0.74 4.38
N VAL A 79 1.71 1.42 5.29
CA VAL A 79 2.19 1.69 6.64
C VAL A 79 1.45 0.79 7.61
N ILE A 80 2.18 -0.15 8.20
CA ILE A 80 1.66 -1.01 9.26
C ILE A 80 1.81 -0.24 10.59
N PRO A 81 0.71 0.04 11.31
CA PRO A 81 0.75 0.80 12.55
C PRO A 81 1.54 0.05 13.64
N ASP A 82 1.99 0.79 14.64
CA ASP A 82 2.80 0.24 15.74
C ASP A 82 2.02 -0.76 16.62
N GLN A 83 0.70 -0.59 16.74
CA GLN A 83 -0.19 -1.41 17.56
C GLN A 83 -0.36 -2.86 17.09
N VAL A 84 -0.06 -3.17 15.83
CA VAL A 84 -0.20 -4.53 15.25
C VAL A 84 1.17 -5.13 14.97
N GLY A 85 1.35 -6.42 15.21
CA GLY A 85 2.64 -7.10 15.01
C GLY A 85 2.72 -8.46 15.72
N GLY A 86 3.94 -8.95 15.89
CA GLY A 86 4.23 -10.29 16.42
C GLY A 86 4.47 -11.34 15.34
N TRP A 87 4.70 -10.91 14.10
CA TRP A 87 4.88 -11.76 12.93
C TRP A 87 5.95 -11.19 11.99
N SER A 88 6.41 -12.02 11.06
CA SER A 88 7.37 -11.63 10.02
C SER A 88 6.66 -11.53 8.68
N VAL A 89 6.93 -10.48 7.91
CA VAL A 89 6.45 -10.37 6.52
C VAL A 89 7.34 -11.18 5.61
N ARG A 90 6.76 -11.99 4.73
CA ARG A 90 7.43 -12.70 3.63
C ARG A 90 6.70 -12.61 2.30
N GLU A 91 5.44 -12.22 2.31
CA GLU A 91 4.64 -12.00 1.12
C GLU A 91 3.83 -10.70 1.24
N VAL A 92 3.60 -10.05 0.11
CA VAL A 92 2.82 -8.82 0.01
C VAL A 92 1.85 -8.96 -1.15
N GLY A 93 0.58 -8.63 -0.94
CA GLY A 93 -0.47 -8.66 -1.95
C GLY A 93 -1.03 -7.27 -2.20
N LEU A 94 -1.33 -6.97 -3.45
CA LEU A 94 -1.98 -5.73 -3.89
C LEU A 94 -3.38 -6.04 -4.38
N PHE A 95 -4.39 -5.35 -3.84
CA PHE A 95 -5.80 -5.65 -4.07
C PHE A 95 -6.54 -4.45 -4.65
N ASP A 96 -7.54 -4.74 -5.47
CA ASP A 96 -8.45 -3.73 -5.99
C ASP A 96 -9.70 -3.55 -5.11
N THR A 97 -10.50 -2.55 -5.47
CA THR A 97 -11.78 -2.24 -4.79
C THR A 97 -12.81 -3.37 -4.81
N ALA A 98 -12.66 -4.39 -5.65
CA ALA A 98 -13.51 -5.57 -5.66
C ALA A 98 -12.97 -6.69 -4.75
N GLY A 99 -11.80 -6.49 -4.13
CA GLY A 99 -11.11 -7.48 -3.31
C GLY A 99 -10.30 -8.48 -4.13
N ASP A 100 -10.13 -8.27 -5.44
CA ASP A 100 -9.33 -9.15 -6.28
C ASP A 100 -7.85 -8.84 -6.14
N MET A 101 -7.04 -9.89 -5.94
CA MET A 101 -5.59 -9.77 -5.88
C MET A 101 -5.03 -9.50 -7.29
N ILE A 102 -4.43 -8.33 -7.47
CA ILE A 102 -3.85 -7.87 -8.72
C ILE A 102 -2.40 -8.32 -8.87
N ALA A 103 -1.64 -8.22 -7.78
CA ALA A 103 -0.23 -8.56 -7.77
C ALA A 103 0.14 -9.21 -6.44
N VAL A 104 1.17 -10.05 -6.49
CA VAL A 104 1.75 -10.72 -5.32
C VAL A 104 3.27 -10.64 -5.40
N GLY A 105 3.90 -10.32 -4.28
CA GLY A 105 5.34 -10.17 -4.15
C GLY A 105 5.93 -11.12 -3.12
N LYS A 106 7.05 -11.75 -3.50
CA LYS A 106 7.96 -12.41 -2.57
C LYS A 106 8.80 -11.33 -1.89
N TYR A 107 8.63 -11.16 -0.58
CA TYR A 107 9.16 -10.02 0.16
C TYR A 107 10.24 -10.46 1.16
N PRO A 108 11.33 -9.70 1.35
CA PRO A 108 12.38 -10.06 2.31
C PRO A 108 11.84 -10.09 3.74
N GLU A 109 12.22 -11.13 4.48
CA GLU A 109 11.78 -11.35 5.85
C GLU A 109 11.95 -10.09 6.70
N SER A 110 10.83 -9.54 7.15
CA SER A 110 10.81 -8.31 7.93
C SER A 110 9.99 -8.52 9.19
N TYR A 111 10.68 -8.61 10.33
CA TYR A 111 10.00 -8.77 11.62
C TYR A 111 9.36 -7.46 12.09
N LYS A 112 8.05 -7.54 12.38
CA LYS A 112 7.26 -6.48 13.00
C LYS A 112 7.01 -6.86 14.46
N PRO A 113 7.67 -6.24 15.45
CA PRO A 113 7.37 -6.50 16.85
C PRO A 113 5.96 -6.01 17.21
N SER A 114 5.34 -6.69 18.17
CA SER A 114 4.10 -6.25 18.82
C SER A 114 4.41 -5.25 19.94
N MET A 115 3.42 -4.41 20.27
CA MET A 115 3.46 -3.47 21.40
C MET A 115 3.85 -4.16 22.72
N SER A 116 3.32 -5.37 22.98
CA SER A 116 3.62 -6.17 24.17
C SER A 116 5.08 -6.63 24.26
N ALA A 117 5.82 -6.64 23.14
CA ALA A 117 7.26 -6.90 23.14
C ALA A 117 8.09 -5.69 23.60
N GLY A 118 7.45 -4.59 24.02
CA GLY A 118 8.12 -3.39 24.52
C GLY A 118 8.75 -2.53 23.42
N SER A 119 8.36 -2.75 22.15
CA SER A 119 8.91 -2.05 21.00
C SER A 119 7.80 -1.54 20.10
N ASN A 120 7.75 -0.22 19.93
CA ASN A 120 6.84 0.45 18.99
C ASN A 120 7.60 0.73 17.71
N LYS A 121 7.34 -0.09 16.69
CA LYS A 121 7.92 0.06 15.36
C LYS A 121 6.80 0.18 14.35
N GLN A 122 6.75 1.28 13.60
CA GLN A 122 5.97 1.33 12.35
C GLN A 122 6.79 0.64 11.25
N LEU A 123 6.14 -0.15 10.41
CA LEU A 123 6.79 -0.82 9.29
C LEU A 123 6.21 -0.28 7.98
N TYR A 124 7.11 0.19 7.11
CA TYR A 124 6.79 0.70 5.80
C TYR A 124 7.10 -0.39 4.78
N ILE A 125 6.06 -0.83 4.07
CA ILE A 125 6.16 -1.83 3.01
C ILE A 125 5.99 -1.12 1.68
N ARG A 126 7.00 -1.23 0.83
CA ARG A 126 6.98 -0.71 -0.54
C ARG A 126 6.98 -1.88 -1.52
N MET A 127 5.98 -1.90 -2.40
CA MET A 127 5.81 -2.88 -3.46
C MET A 127 5.83 -2.17 -4.80
N ILE A 128 6.57 -2.71 -5.76
CA ILE A 128 6.58 -2.22 -7.14
C ILE A 128 5.92 -3.30 -8.00
N ALA A 129 4.90 -2.92 -8.76
CA ALA A 129 4.20 -3.78 -9.70
C ALA A 129 4.33 -3.23 -11.12
N ASP A 130 4.74 -4.08 -12.06
CA ASP A 130 4.76 -3.73 -13.48
C ASP A 130 3.36 -3.94 -14.05
N VAL A 131 2.67 -2.85 -14.37
CA VAL A 131 1.30 -2.86 -14.93
C VAL A 131 1.30 -2.62 -16.43
N THR A 132 2.46 -2.67 -17.10
CA THR A 132 2.66 -2.40 -18.54
C THR A 132 2.33 -0.95 -18.97
N ASN A 133 1.34 -0.30 -18.36
CA ASN A 133 1.00 1.10 -18.54
C ASN A 133 0.28 1.62 -17.28
N ALA A 134 0.91 2.49 -16.48
CA ALA A 134 0.29 3.00 -15.25
C ALA A 134 -0.94 3.89 -15.48
N SER A 135 -1.18 4.40 -16.70
CA SER A 135 -2.33 5.28 -17.01
C SER A 135 -3.69 4.59 -16.88
N VAL A 136 -3.69 3.25 -16.92
CA VAL A 136 -4.89 2.41 -16.78
C VAL A 136 -5.24 2.10 -15.33
N VAL A 137 -4.35 2.43 -14.40
CA VAL A 137 -4.58 2.33 -12.96
C VAL A 137 -5.20 3.63 -12.47
N GLU A 138 -6.33 3.52 -11.77
CA GLU A 138 -6.95 4.65 -11.09
C GLU A 138 -6.35 4.80 -9.70
N LEU A 139 -5.72 5.95 -9.48
CA LEU A 139 -5.17 6.34 -8.20
C LEU A 139 -6.29 6.82 -7.26
N LYS A 140 -6.82 5.93 -6.43
CA LYS A 140 -7.68 6.31 -5.30
C LYS A 140 -6.87 6.31 -4.02
N ILE A 141 -6.29 7.48 -3.72
CA ILE A 141 -5.76 7.77 -2.39
C ILE A 141 -6.97 8.10 -1.50
N ASP A 142 -7.12 7.40 -0.38
CA ASP A 142 -7.95 7.91 0.71
C ASP A 142 -7.14 9.02 1.42
N PRO A 143 -7.54 10.30 1.30
CA PRO A 143 -6.78 11.41 1.89
C PRO A 143 -6.81 11.40 3.43
N GLY A 144 -7.52 10.46 4.08
CA GLY A 144 -7.62 10.35 5.52
C GLY A 144 -6.35 9.88 6.25
N ILE A 145 -5.38 9.26 5.55
CA ILE A 145 -4.17 8.71 6.20
C ILE A 145 -2.92 8.97 5.34
N VAL A 146 -2.63 10.25 5.05
CA VAL A 146 -1.29 10.65 4.61
C VAL A 146 -0.44 10.87 5.85
N LEU A 147 0.51 9.97 6.12
CA LEU A 147 1.54 10.20 7.12
C LEU A 147 2.54 11.22 6.56
N VAL A 148 2.22 12.51 6.72
CA VAL A 148 3.13 13.59 6.32
C VAL A 148 4.24 13.70 7.36
N THR A 149 5.42 13.17 7.06
CA THR A 149 6.61 13.53 7.84
C THR A 149 6.94 15.00 7.59
N ARG A 150 7.39 15.75 8.61
CA ARG A 150 7.61 17.20 8.52
C ARG A 150 8.53 17.62 7.38
N THR A 151 9.43 16.74 6.94
CA THR A 151 10.38 16.97 5.85
C THR A 151 9.73 16.89 4.46
N SER A 152 8.57 16.23 4.33
CA SER A 152 7.81 16.13 3.09
C SER A 152 6.82 17.29 2.89
N LEU A 153 6.65 18.19 3.88
CA LEU A 153 5.73 19.34 3.78
C LEU A 153 6.14 20.33 2.69
N ASP A 154 7.43 20.47 2.43
CA ASP A 154 7.94 21.46 1.46
C ASP A 154 7.77 21.03 0.00
N GLN A 155 7.40 19.77 -0.28
CA GLN A 155 7.25 19.23 -1.63
C GLN A 155 5.79 19.00 -2.07
N ILE A 156 4.80 19.21 -1.20
CA ILE A 156 3.38 19.02 -1.53
C ILE A 156 2.83 20.30 -2.16
N GLN A 157 2.91 20.42 -3.49
CA GLN A 157 2.26 21.47 -4.29
C GLN A 157 0.83 21.09 -4.76
N SER A 158 0.10 20.29 -3.98
CA SER A 158 -1.29 19.92 -4.30
C SER A 158 -2.27 20.88 -3.62
N PRO A 159 -2.95 21.79 -4.35
CA PRO A 159 -3.82 22.81 -3.74
C PRO A 159 -5.01 22.25 -2.96
N GLN A 160 -5.41 21.00 -3.23
CA GLN A 160 -6.53 20.34 -2.53
C GLN A 160 -6.19 19.94 -1.09
N LEU A 161 -4.94 19.57 -0.79
CA LEU A 161 -4.53 19.16 0.56
C LEU A 161 -4.29 20.37 1.48
N ALA A 162 -3.91 21.53 0.93
CA ALA A 162 -3.80 22.77 1.68
C ALA A 162 -5.15 23.21 2.28
N THR A 163 -6.26 22.95 1.57
CA THR A 163 -7.61 23.23 2.06
C THR A 163 -7.99 22.32 3.24
N VAL A 164 -7.62 21.03 3.18
CA VAL A 164 -7.86 20.06 4.26
C VAL A 164 -7.03 20.42 5.50
N LEU A 165 -5.75 20.78 5.32
CA LEU A 165 -4.87 21.23 6.40
C LEU A 165 -5.39 22.50 7.10
N LYS A 166 -5.91 23.46 6.32
CA LYS A 166 -6.54 24.66 6.89
C LYS A 166 -7.79 24.30 7.70
N ALA A 167 -8.65 23.44 7.17
CA ALA A 167 -9.85 22.99 7.87
C ALA A 167 -9.55 22.24 9.18
N LEU A 168 -8.51 21.39 9.19
CA LEU A 168 -8.07 20.68 10.40
C LEU A 168 -7.45 21.63 11.43
N CYS A 169 -6.66 22.62 10.99
CA CYS A 169 -6.05 23.62 11.88
C CYS A 169 -7.12 24.53 12.52
N ASP A 170 -8.11 24.97 11.72
CA ASP A 170 -9.23 25.78 12.20
C ASP A 170 -10.11 24.99 13.19
N THR A 171 -10.31 23.68 12.96
CA THR A 171 -11.07 22.80 13.86
C THR A 171 -10.36 22.58 15.19
N ASN A 172 -9.03 22.38 15.17
CA ASN A 172 -8.27 22.11 16.40
C ASN A 172 -8.07 23.37 17.27
N ARG A 173 -8.12 24.56 16.66
CA ARG A 173 -8.07 25.85 17.37
C ARG A 173 -9.38 26.16 18.11
N VAL A 174 -10.52 25.66 17.63
CA VAL A 174 -11.81 25.77 18.32
C VAL A 174 -11.88 24.83 19.52
N LEU A 175 -11.28 23.64 19.45
CA LEU A 175 -11.30 22.66 20.54
C LEU A 175 -10.37 23.02 21.72
N LEU A 176 -9.23 23.67 21.46
CA LEU A 176 -8.29 24.10 22.51
C LEU A 176 -8.63 25.46 23.15
N GLY A 177 -9.58 26.21 22.58
CA GLY A 177 -10.00 27.54 23.06
C GLY A 177 -11.18 27.54 24.05
N GLN A 178 -11.81 26.39 24.34
CA GLN A 178 -13.00 26.33 25.21
C GLN A 178 -12.77 25.71 26.60
N HIS A 179 -11.52 25.44 26.99
CA HIS A 179 -11.19 24.93 28.34
C HIS A 179 -10.38 25.89 29.22
N TYR A 180 -10.33 27.17 28.85
CA TYR A 180 -9.75 28.20 29.72
C TYR A 180 -10.59 29.48 29.63
N LEU A 181 -11.76 29.46 30.30
CA LEU A 181 -12.41 30.59 30.97
C LEU A 181 -13.48 30.02 31.93
#